data_AF-A0A8T0BFB7-F1
#
_entry.id   AF-A0A8T0BFB7-F1
#
_cell.length_a   1.000
_cell.length_b   1.000
_cell.length_c   1.000
_cell.angle_alpha   90.00
_cell.angle_beta   90.00
_cell.angle_gamma   90.00
#
_symmetry.space_group_name_H-M   'P 1'
#
loop_
_entity.id
_entity.type
_entity.pdbx_description
1 polymer ?
#
loop_
_entity_poly.entity_id
_entity_poly.type
_entity_poly.pdbx_seq_one_letter_code
_entity_poly.pdbx_strand_id
1 'polypeptide(L)'
;MMINVISAYAPQVGCEMEEKEKFWSELDEVVDGVPRKERLVIGADFNGHVGEGNRGDEGVMGRYGFKERNVERQMVVDFAKRMEMAVVNTYFKKKEDHRVTIRVEEGAHR
;
A
#
# COMPACT_ATOMS: atom_id res chain seq x y z
N MET A 1 0.74 17.34 -19.67
CA MET A 1 0.15 16.45 -18.65
C MET A 1 1.10 16.46 -17.46
N MET A 2 0.64 16.91 -16.29
CA MET A 2 1.44 16.93 -15.06
C MET A 2 1.26 15.61 -14.31
N ILE A 3 2.35 15.06 -13.80
CA ILE A 3 2.36 13.83 -13.00
C ILE A 3 3.01 14.19 -11.67
N ASN A 4 2.29 13.93 -10.58
CA ASN A 4 2.78 14.05 -9.22
C ASN A 4 3.23 12.67 -8.75
N VAL A 5 4.39 12.62 -8.12
CA VAL A 5 4.93 11.40 -7.53
C VAL A 5 5.10 11.64 -6.04
N ILE A 6 4.41 10.83 -5.23
CA ILE A 6 4.59 10.81 -3.79
C ILE A 6 5.44 9.59 -3.44
N SER A 7 6.46 9.81 -2.62
CA SER A 7 7.22 8.73 -1.98
C SER A 7 6.85 8.68 -0.50
N ALA A 8 6.42 7.51 -0.01
CA ALA A 8 6.02 7.35 1.39
C ALA A 8 6.67 6.12 2.03
N TYR A 9 6.91 6.21 3.34
CA TYR A 9 7.41 5.10 4.15
C TYR A 9 6.55 5.02 5.41
N ALA A 10 5.76 3.95 5.53
CA ALA A 10 4.84 3.80 6.65
C ALA A 10 5.58 3.35 7.93
N PRO A 11 5.06 3.73 9.11
CA PRO A 11 5.54 3.22 10.38
C PRO A 11 5.59 1.68 10.42
N GLN A 12 6.51 1.12 11.20
CA GLN A 12 6.63 -0.32 11.34
C GLN A 12 5.44 -0.91 12.14
N VAL A 13 5.24 -2.24 12.04
CA VAL A 13 4.16 -2.94 12.74
C VAL A 13 4.17 -2.68 14.25
N GLY A 14 5.35 -2.53 14.85
CA GLY A 14 5.52 -2.25 16.28
C GLY A 14 5.36 -0.78 16.71
N CYS A 15 5.13 0.15 15.79
CA CYS A 15 4.89 1.55 16.15
C CYS A 15 3.51 1.74 16.79
N GLU A 16 3.39 2.80 17.61
CA GLU A 16 2.16 3.19 18.29
C GLU A 16 1.05 3.50 17.28
N MET A 17 -0.21 3.27 17.70
CA MET A 17 -1.37 3.53 16.83
C MET A 17 -1.48 5.00 16.44
N GLU A 18 -1.14 5.93 17.33
CA GLU A 18 -1.13 7.37 17.06
C GLU A 18 -0.18 7.73 15.91
N GLU A 19 1.00 7.09 15.85
CA GLU A 19 1.97 7.32 14.77
C GLU A 19 1.43 6.81 13.43
N LYS A 20 0.76 5.65 13.43
CA LYS A 20 0.13 5.08 12.24
C LYS A 20 -1.03 5.95 11.74
N GLU A 21 -1.89 6.42 12.64
CA GLU A 21 -3.01 7.30 12.31
C GLU A 21 -2.52 8.63 11.75
N LYS A 22 -1.48 9.21 12.37
CA LYS A 22 -0.84 10.42 11.88
C LYS A 22 -0.29 10.26 10.47
N PHE A 23 0.43 9.15 10.19
CA PHE A 23 0.94 8.86 8.85
C PHE A 23 -0.18 8.84 7.80
N TRP A 24 -1.29 8.16 8.08
CA TRP A 24 -2.41 8.08 7.13
C TRP A 24 -3.10 9.43 6.93
N SER A 25 -3.27 10.22 7.99
CA SER A 25 -3.84 11.56 7.92
C SER A 25 -2.97 12.50 7.07
N GLU A 26 -1.65 12.50 7.29
CA GLU A 26 -0.72 13.33 6.51
C GLU A 26 -0.69 12.90 5.03
N LEU A 27 -0.73 11.59 4.75
CA LEU A 27 -0.79 11.09 3.38
C LEU A 27 -2.10 11.52 2.69
N ASP A 28 -3.23 11.47 3.38
CA ASP A 28 -4.52 11.95 2.86
C ASP A 28 -4.45 13.42 2.46
N GLU A 29 -3.93 14.28 3.33
CA GLU A 29 -3.78 15.72 3.06
C GLU A 29 -2.92 16.01 1.82
N VAL A 30 -1.81 15.27 1.66
CA VAL A 30 -0.93 15.43 0.50
C VAL A 30 -1.62 15.00 -0.79
N VAL A 31 -2.40 13.91 -0.77
CA VAL A 31 -3.14 13.43 -1.94
C VAL A 31 -4.29 14.39 -2.29
N ASP A 32 -5.03 14.88 -1.30
CA ASP A 32 -6.11 15.85 -1.51
C ASP A 32 -5.61 17.19 -2.06
N GLY A 33 -4.35 17.54 -1.78
CA GLY A 33 -3.68 18.69 -2.37
C GLY A 33 -3.40 18.57 -3.88
N VAL A 34 -3.44 17.35 -4.46
CA VAL A 34 -3.19 17.14 -5.88
C VAL A 34 -4.42 17.48 -6.72
N PRO A 35 -4.34 18.39 -7.71
CA PRO A 35 -5.48 18.71 -8.55
C PRO A 35 -5.99 17.47 -9.31
N ARG A 36 -7.30 17.20 -9.26
CA ARG A 36 -7.93 16.02 -9.91
C ARG A 36 -7.65 15.87 -11.42
N LYS A 37 -7.29 16.95 -12.11
CA LYS A 37 -6.92 16.95 -13.54
C LYS A 37 -5.52 16.37 -13.80
N GLU A 38 -4.71 16.22 -12.76
CA GLU A 38 -3.33 15.75 -12.82
C GLU A 38 -3.29 14.25 -12.50
N ARG A 39 -2.17 13.61 -12.86
CA ARG A 39 -1.96 12.20 -12.51
C ARG A 39 -1.19 12.12 -11.21
N LEU A 40 -1.53 11.15 -10.37
CA LEU A 40 -0.81 10.86 -9.14
C LEU A 40 -0.30 9.42 -9.18
N VAL A 41 0.96 9.24 -8.82
CA VAL A 41 1.58 7.94 -8.56
C VAL A 41 2.16 7.97 -7.16
N ILE A 42 1.83 6.96 -6.36
CA ILE A 42 2.42 6.77 -5.03
C ILE A 42 3.36 5.58 -5.10
N GLY A 43 4.64 5.80 -4.84
CA GLY A 43 5.61 4.77 -4.56
C GLY A 43 5.80 4.69 -3.05
N ALA A 44 5.43 3.58 -2.42
CA ALA A 44 5.50 3.50 -0.97
C ALA A 44 5.95 2.13 -0.49
N ASP A 45 6.66 2.13 0.63
CA ASP A 45 6.78 0.97 1.48
C ASP A 45 5.80 1.11 2.64
N PHE A 46 4.66 0.43 2.51
CA PHE A 46 3.65 0.39 3.56
C PHE A 46 3.94 -0.66 4.63
N ASN A 47 5.11 -1.32 4.60
CA ASN A 47 5.48 -2.40 5.53
C ASN A 47 4.41 -3.52 5.61
N GLY A 48 3.73 -3.80 4.49
CA GLY A 48 2.62 -4.77 4.42
C GLY A 48 2.42 -5.35 3.01
N HIS A 49 1.79 -6.52 2.92
CA HIS A 49 1.40 -7.14 1.64
C HIS A 49 -0.12 -7.24 1.51
N VAL A 50 -0.71 -6.76 0.43
CA VAL A 50 -2.17 -6.54 0.33
C VAL A 50 -3.03 -7.84 0.30
N GLY A 51 -2.37 -8.99 0.22
CA GLY A 51 -3.01 -10.31 0.23
C GLY A 51 -3.33 -10.85 -1.18
N GLU A 52 -3.44 -12.17 -1.34
CA GLU A 52 -3.88 -12.80 -2.59
C GLU A 52 -5.41 -12.71 -2.76
N GLY A 53 -5.87 -12.55 -4.01
CA GLY A 53 -7.28 -12.37 -4.34
C GLY A 53 -7.79 -10.93 -4.16
N ASN A 54 -8.96 -10.65 -4.74
CA ASN A 54 -9.53 -9.31 -4.76
C ASN A 54 -11.06 -9.29 -4.58
N ARG A 55 -11.62 -10.35 -3.97
CA ARG A 55 -13.07 -10.48 -3.82
C ARG A 55 -13.60 -9.33 -2.95
N GLY A 56 -14.44 -8.47 -3.52
CA GLY A 56 -14.96 -7.27 -2.84
C GLY A 56 -14.08 -6.00 -3.02
N ASP A 57 -12.97 -6.11 -3.73
CA ASP A 57 -12.01 -5.02 -4.00
C ASP A 57 -11.60 -4.96 -5.48
N GLU A 58 -12.40 -5.56 -6.38
CA GLU A 58 -12.05 -5.74 -7.79
C GLU A 58 -11.81 -4.43 -8.54
N GLY A 59 -12.41 -3.33 -8.08
CA GLY A 59 -12.22 -1.99 -8.65
C GLY A 59 -10.89 -1.32 -8.25
N VAL A 60 -10.21 -1.84 -7.23
CA VAL A 60 -9.05 -1.19 -6.59
C VAL A 60 -7.80 -2.05 -6.68
N MET A 61 -7.93 -3.38 -6.64
CA MET A 61 -6.78 -4.28 -6.72
C MET A 61 -7.00 -5.48 -7.65
N GLY A 62 -5.90 -5.96 -8.21
CA GLY A 62 -5.84 -7.20 -8.97
C GLY A 62 -5.70 -8.42 -8.06
N ARG A 63 -5.65 -9.61 -8.68
CA ARG A 63 -5.72 -10.91 -7.98
C ARG A 63 -4.37 -11.42 -7.46
N TYR A 64 -3.26 -10.80 -7.88
CA TYR A 64 -1.91 -11.34 -7.69
C TYR A 64 -1.14 -10.72 -6.52
N GLY A 65 -1.84 -10.29 -5.46
CA GLY A 65 -1.15 -9.91 -4.23
C GLY A 65 -0.47 -11.10 -3.55
N PHE A 66 0.05 -10.88 -2.33
CA PHE A 66 0.93 -11.83 -1.65
C PHE A 66 0.46 -12.09 -0.22
N LYS A 67 0.40 -13.38 0.18
CA LYS A 67 -0.02 -13.89 1.49
C LYS A 67 -1.45 -13.52 1.88
N GLU A 68 -1.83 -13.69 3.15
CA GLU A 68 -3.15 -13.28 3.67
C GLU A 68 -3.19 -11.77 3.99
N ARG A 69 -4.40 -11.21 3.98
CA ARG A 69 -4.64 -9.81 4.36
C ARG A 69 -4.76 -9.70 5.89
N ASN A 70 -4.08 -8.72 6.49
CA ASN A 70 -4.18 -8.34 7.90
C ASN A 70 -4.79 -6.93 8.03
N VAL A 71 -4.96 -6.44 9.26
CA VAL A 71 -5.61 -5.14 9.55
C VAL A 71 -4.84 -3.97 8.93
N GLU A 72 -3.52 -3.93 9.07
CA GLU A 72 -2.67 -2.88 8.48
C GLU A 72 -2.75 -2.88 6.95
N ARG A 73 -2.94 -4.05 6.34
CA ARG A 73 -3.07 -4.22 4.89
C ARG A 73 -4.44 -3.78 4.39
N GLN A 74 -5.48 -3.93 5.21
CA GLN A 74 -6.81 -3.41 4.89
C GLN A 74 -6.78 -1.87 4.81
N MET A 75 -5.97 -1.20 5.64
CA MET A 75 -5.80 0.26 5.57
C MET A 75 -5.30 0.74 4.20
N VAL A 76 -4.38 0.00 3.55
CA VAL A 76 -3.90 0.33 2.20
C VAL A 76 -5.02 0.20 1.17
N VAL A 77 -5.85 -0.85 1.28
CA VAL A 77 -7.00 -1.06 0.38
C VAL A 77 -8.07 0.01 0.59
N ASP A 78 -8.35 0.34 1.84
CA ASP A 78 -9.35 1.35 2.21
C ASP A 78 -8.91 2.75 1.80
N PHE A 79 -7.63 3.07 1.95
CA PHE A 79 -7.01 4.27 1.39
C PHE A 79 -7.19 4.31 -0.13
N ALA A 80 -6.81 3.24 -0.84
CA ALA A 80 -6.93 3.20 -2.29
C ALA A 80 -8.39 3.30 -2.77
N LYS A 81 -9.36 2.71 -2.03
CA LYS A 81 -10.79 2.91 -2.27
C LYS A 81 -11.22 4.36 -2.10
N ARG A 82 -10.85 4.98 -0.97
CA ARG A 82 -11.21 6.36 -0.64
C ARG A 82 -10.68 7.34 -1.69
N MET A 83 -9.44 7.13 -2.14
CA MET A 83 -8.78 8.02 -3.09
C MET A 83 -9.02 7.64 -4.57
N GLU A 84 -9.91 6.68 -4.84
CA GLU A 84 -10.21 6.16 -6.19
C GLU A 84 -8.96 5.71 -6.96
N MET A 85 -8.01 5.09 -6.24
CA MET A 85 -6.72 4.63 -6.76
C MET A 85 -6.70 3.12 -6.99
N ALA A 86 -5.72 2.67 -7.78
CA ALA A 86 -5.47 1.26 -8.02
C ALA A 86 -4.15 0.81 -7.38
N VAL A 87 -4.17 -0.32 -6.67
CA VAL A 87 -2.97 -0.98 -6.13
C VAL A 87 -2.26 -1.73 -7.26
N VAL A 88 -1.51 -1.01 -8.08
CA VAL A 88 -1.00 -1.50 -9.38
C VAL A 88 -0.17 -2.79 -9.27
N ASN A 89 0.60 -2.97 -8.19
CA ASN A 89 1.43 -4.17 -7.99
C ASN A 89 0.65 -5.49 -7.93
N THR A 90 -0.65 -5.45 -7.63
CA THR A 90 -1.51 -6.64 -7.50
C THR A 90 -2.12 -7.09 -8.83
N TYR A 91 -2.02 -6.29 -9.89
CA TYR A 91 -2.59 -6.60 -11.20
C TYR A 91 -1.71 -7.52 -12.05
N PHE A 92 -0.42 -7.62 -11.71
CA PHE A 92 0.54 -8.36 -12.52
C PHE A 92 0.96 -9.66 -11.82
N LYS A 93 0.83 -10.78 -12.53
CA LYS A 93 1.37 -12.06 -12.07
C LYS A 93 2.89 -12.01 -12.12
N LYS A 94 3.53 -11.84 -10.96
CA LYS A 94 4.98 -11.97 -10.79
C LYS A 94 5.33 -13.36 -10.25
N LYS A 95 6.58 -13.82 -10.46
CA LYS A 95 7.16 -14.94 -9.69
C LYS A 95 7.10 -14.59 -8.20
N GLU A 96 6.85 -15.55 -7.32
CA GLU A 96 6.75 -15.29 -5.87
C GLU A 96 7.96 -14.53 -5.32
N ASP A 97 9.16 -14.88 -5.77
CA ASP A 97 10.41 -14.20 -5.38
C ASP A 97 10.44 -12.70 -5.70
N HIS A 98 9.60 -12.24 -6.64
CA HIS A 98 9.50 -10.84 -7.06
C HIS A 98 8.28 -10.12 -6.47
N ARG A 99 7.51 -10.76 -5.58
CA ARG A 99 6.34 -10.18 -4.89
C ARG A 99 6.66 -9.63 -3.50
N VAL A 100 7.90 -9.79 -3.05
CA VAL A 100 8.37 -9.42 -1.71
C VAL A 100 9.54 -8.45 -1.84
N THR A 101 9.48 -7.33 -1.12
CA THR A 101 10.56 -6.32 -1.11
C THR A 101 11.66 -6.66 -0.09
N ILE A 102 11.30 -7.30 1.03
CA ILE A 102 12.25 -7.67 2.11
C ILE A 102 11.94 -9.11 2.59
N ARG A 103 12.96 -9.98 2.62
CA ARG A 103 12.89 -11.26 3.35
C ARG A 103 13.44 -11.03 4.75
N VAL A 104 12.63 -11.32 5.76
CA VAL A 104 13.14 -11.51 7.13
C VAL A 104 13.47 -13.00 7.24
N GLU A 105 14.75 -13.33 7.44
CA GLU A 105 15.12 -14.70 7.84
C GLU A 105 14.70 -14.90 9.30
N GLU A 106 13.80 -15.85 9.55
CA GLU A 106 13.51 -16.31 10.92
C GLU A 106 14.78 -16.97 11.47
N GLY A 107 15.50 -16.25 12.35
CA GLY A 107 16.70 -16.79 13.00
C GLY A 107 17.71 -15.80 13.57
N ALA A 108 17.61 -14.51 13.24
CA ALA A 108 18.54 -13.49 13.77
C ALA A 108 18.02 -12.85 15.08
N HIS A 109 17.67 -13.67 16.07
CA HIS A 109 17.70 -13.25 17.46
C HIS A 109 18.91 -13.92 18.12
N ARG A 110 19.98 -13.14 18.31
CA ARG A 110 21.00 -13.38 19.32
C ARG A 110 21.02 -12.20 20.26
#